data_AF-A0A2N2EPM0-F1
#
_entry.id   AF-A0A2N2EPM0-F1
#
_cell.length_a   1.000
_cell.length_b   1.000
_cell.length_c   1.000
_cell.angle_alpha   90.00
_cell.angle_beta   90.00
_cell.angle_gamma   90.00
#
_symmetry.space_group_name_H-M   'P 1'
#
loop_
_entity.id
_entity.type
_entity.pdbx_description
1 polymer ?
#
loop_
_entity_poly.entity_id
_entity_poly.type
_entity_poly.pdbx_seq_one_letter_code
_entity_poly.pdbx_strand_id
1 'polypeptide(L)'
;MGIWDNAFKIPEPPEPSPAERQLLKELAVKIRARGMAAIAAFTVESTAPVHGLGAQGLQMLEPLVGVFFSKAKLQEYKALLENRKAVAYLVELLNEESPAKEDTDVKKRP
;
A
#
# COMPACT_ATOMS: atom_id res chain seq x y z
N MET A 1 -34.92 -18.52 10.10
CA MET A 1 -33.96 -17.80 9.23
C MET A 1 -34.72 -17.37 8.00
N GLY A 2 -34.82 -16.07 7.78
CA GLY A 2 -35.52 -15.51 6.63
C GLY A 2 -34.61 -15.49 5.41
N ILE A 3 -35.18 -15.56 4.21
CA ILE A 3 -34.45 -15.46 2.92
C ILE A 3 -33.61 -14.17 2.79
N TRP A 4 -33.79 -13.21 3.69
CA TRP A 4 -33.16 -11.89 3.70
C TRP A 4 -31.93 -11.79 4.63
N ASP A 5 -31.62 -12.81 5.44
CA ASP A 5 -30.56 -12.75 6.46
C ASP A 5 -29.14 -12.52 5.88
N ASN A 6 -28.96 -12.65 4.56
CA ASN A 6 -27.69 -12.43 3.84
C ASN A 6 -27.75 -11.35 2.75
N ALA A 7 -28.91 -10.74 2.47
CA ALA A 7 -29.09 -9.86 1.31
C ALA A 7 -28.26 -8.55 1.35
N PHE A 8 -27.79 -8.15 2.55
CA PHE A 8 -27.01 -6.92 2.77
C PHE A 8 -25.61 -7.16 3.34
N LYS A 9 -25.16 -8.41 3.43
CA LYS A 9 -23.82 -8.71 3.96
C LYS A 9 -22.77 -8.42 2.89
N ILE A 10 -21.92 -7.44 3.16
CA ILE A 10 -20.73 -7.20 2.35
C ILE A 10 -19.66 -8.20 2.83
N PRO A 11 -19.07 -9.01 1.95
CA PRO A 11 -18.01 -9.93 2.34
C PRO A 11 -16.83 -9.14 2.93
N GLU A 12 -16.34 -9.59 4.08
CA GLU A 12 -15.13 -9.01 4.63
C GLU A 12 -13.92 -9.45 3.80
N PRO A 13 -13.03 -8.52 3.42
CA PRO A 13 -11.80 -8.88 2.76
C PRO A 13 -10.90 -9.69 3.73
N PRO A 14 -10.12 -10.64 3.19
CA PRO A 14 -9.24 -11.46 3.98
C PRO A 14 -8.08 -10.65 4.57
N GLU A 15 -7.51 -11.12 5.67
CA GLU A 15 -6.23 -10.59 6.16
C GLU A 15 -5.12 -10.84 5.12
N PRO A 16 -4.19 -9.90 4.91
CA PRO A 16 -3.03 -10.14 4.07
C PRO A 16 -2.19 -11.28 4.66
N SER A 17 -1.82 -12.23 3.81
CA SER A 17 -0.96 -13.36 4.13
C SER A 17 0.45 -12.92 4.54
N PRO A 18 1.25 -13.80 5.18
CA PRO A 18 2.62 -13.46 5.57
C PRO A 18 3.50 -13.00 4.40
N ALA A 19 3.35 -13.62 3.23
CA ALA A 19 4.10 -13.24 2.03
C ALA A 19 3.70 -11.84 1.52
N GLU A 20 2.40 -11.55 1.51
CA GLU A 20 1.88 -10.24 1.13
C GLU A 20 2.31 -9.15 2.12
N ARG A 21 2.26 -9.44 3.43
CA ARG A 21 2.78 -8.52 4.45
C ARG A 21 4.27 -8.22 4.23
N GLN A 22 5.06 -9.22 3.87
CA GLN A 22 6.48 -9.02 3.57
C GLN A 22 6.67 -8.12 2.33
N LEU A 23 5.89 -8.34 1.27
CA LEU A 23 5.93 -7.49 0.07
C LEU A 23 5.58 -6.03 0.40
N LEU A 24 4.54 -5.81 1.21
CA LEU A 24 4.11 -4.47 1.65
C LEU A 24 5.16 -3.78 2.52
N LYS A 25 5.84 -4.52 3.41
CA LYS A 25 6.98 -4.00 4.18
C LYS A 25 8.11 -3.53 3.28
N GLU A 26 8.50 -4.33 2.30
CA GLU A 26 9.57 -3.96 1.35
C GLU A 26 9.19 -2.73 0.51
N LEU A 27 7.93 -2.63 0.10
CA LEU A 27 7.41 -1.47 -0.60
C LEU A 27 7.45 -0.22 0.30
N ALA A 28 6.97 -0.32 1.53
CA ALA A 28 6.99 0.78 2.49
C ALA A 28 8.41 1.28 2.78
N VAL A 29 9.39 0.37 2.93
CA VAL A 29 10.81 0.74 3.08
C VAL A 29 11.30 1.53 1.86
N LYS A 30 10.99 1.09 0.64
CA LYS A 30 11.38 1.78 -0.60
C LYS A 30 10.75 3.17 -0.72
N ILE A 31 9.48 3.31 -0.33
CA ILE A 31 8.76 4.60 -0.36
C ILE A 31 9.32 5.56 0.68
N ARG A 32 9.54 5.09 1.92
CA ARG A 32 10.13 5.87 3.01
C ARG A 32 11.54 6.35 2.67
N ALA A 33 12.37 5.47 2.08
CA ALA A 33 13.71 5.83 1.63
C ALA A 33 13.74 6.95 0.57
N ARG A 34 12.62 7.23 -0.10
CA ARG A 34 12.45 8.32 -1.07
C ARG A 34 11.82 9.59 -0.47
N GLY A 35 11.52 9.59 0.83
CA GLY A 35 10.81 10.70 1.49
C GLY A 35 9.34 10.83 1.05
N MET A 36 8.75 9.80 0.45
CA MET A 36 7.40 9.86 -0.14
C MET A 36 6.31 9.27 0.75
N ALA A 37 6.60 8.95 2.01
CA ALA A 37 5.72 8.17 2.87
C ALA A 37 4.34 8.83 3.09
N ALA A 38 4.33 10.10 3.47
CA ALA A 38 3.11 10.86 3.71
C ALA A 38 2.24 11.00 2.45
N ILE A 39 2.85 11.31 1.30
CA ILE A 39 2.14 11.44 0.02
C ILE A 39 1.56 10.09 -0.41
N ALA A 40 2.33 9.01 -0.25
CA ALA A 40 1.87 7.66 -0.60
C ALA A 40 0.71 7.21 0.30
N ALA A 41 0.81 7.44 1.62
CA ALA A 41 -0.26 7.14 2.57
C ALA A 41 -1.54 7.90 2.20
N PHE A 42 -1.45 9.22 2.03
CA PHE A 42 -2.58 10.06 1.61
C PHE A 42 -3.19 9.60 0.29
N THR A 43 -2.35 9.34 -0.73
CA THR A 43 -2.82 8.91 -2.05
C THR A 43 -3.57 7.59 -1.95
N VAL A 44 -3.00 6.59 -1.29
CA VAL A 44 -3.60 5.26 -1.18
C VAL A 44 -4.89 5.32 -0.35
N GLU A 45 -4.88 6.02 0.79
CA GLU A 45 -6.07 6.20 1.64
C GLU A 45 -7.20 6.96 0.92
N SER A 46 -6.87 7.95 0.08
CA SER A 46 -7.86 8.68 -0.72
C SER A 46 -8.63 7.78 -1.70
N THR A 47 -8.07 6.60 -2.03
CA THR A 47 -8.72 5.60 -2.89
C THR A 47 -9.54 4.55 -2.12
N ALA A 48 -9.57 4.62 -0.78
CA ALA A 48 -10.31 3.67 0.08
C ALA A 48 -11.84 3.62 -0.19
N PRO A 49 -12.56 4.73 -0.46
CA PRO A 49 -13.99 4.69 -0.79
C PRO A 49 -14.28 3.95 -2.10
N VAL A 50 -13.26 3.80 -2.94
CA VAL A 50 -13.35 3.32 -4.32
C VAL A 50 -12.37 2.18 -4.58
N HIS A 51 -12.10 1.31 -3.60
CA HIS A 51 -11.11 0.23 -3.77
C HIS A 51 -11.33 -0.68 -4.99
N GLY A 52 -12.58 -0.82 -5.47
CA GLY A 52 -12.85 -1.46 -6.76
C GLY A 52 -12.29 -0.70 -7.98
N LEU A 53 -12.17 0.63 -7.91
CA LEU A 53 -11.58 1.51 -8.94
C LEU A 53 -10.07 1.71 -8.77
N GLY A 54 -9.50 1.54 -7.57
CA GLY A 54 -8.04 1.69 -7.36
C GLY A 54 -7.23 0.69 -8.20
N ALA A 55 -7.68 -0.56 -8.25
CA ALA A 55 -7.11 -1.60 -9.10
C ALA A 55 -7.35 -1.38 -10.60
N GLN A 56 -8.46 -0.75 -10.96
CA GLN A 56 -8.74 -0.32 -12.33
C GLN A 56 -7.89 0.90 -12.73
N GLY A 57 -7.59 1.78 -11.76
CA GLY A 57 -6.67 2.90 -11.92
C GLY A 57 -5.24 2.43 -12.19
N LEU A 58 -4.79 1.33 -11.54
CA LEU A 58 -3.48 0.75 -11.82
C LEU A 58 -3.38 0.23 -13.27
N GLN A 59 -4.47 -0.29 -13.83
CA GLN A 59 -4.55 -0.69 -15.24
C GLN A 59 -4.52 0.52 -16.20
N MET A 60 -5.10 1.65 -15.80
CA MET A 60 -4.99 2.91 -16.54
C MET A 60 -3.56 3.50 -16.48
N LEU A 61 -2.88 3.32 -15.35
CA LEU A 61 -1.51 3.81 -15.12
C LEU A 61 -0.43 2.83 -15.57
N GLU A 62 -0.79 1.58 -15.91
CA GLU A 62 0.09 0.51 -16.39
C GLU A 62 1.10 0.96 -17.46
N PRO A 63 0.74 1.76 -18.50
CA PRO A 63 1.71 2.26 -19.48
C PRO A 63 2.80 3.16 -18.89
N LEU A 64 2.55 3.83 -17.76
CA LEU A 64 3.50 4.72 -17.09
C LEU A 64 4.39 3.97 -16.10
N VAL A 65 3.81 3.01 -15.36
CA VAL A 65 4.53 2.26 -14.30
C VAL A 65 5.20 0.99 -14.81
N GLY A 66 4.79 0.46 -15.97
CA GLY A 66 5.34 -0.77 -16.57
C GLY A 66 6.82 -0.68 -16.98
N VAL A 67 7.38 0.53 -17.04
CA VAL A 67 8.83 0.75 -17.24
C VAL A 67 9.62 0.43 -15.96
N PHE A 68 9.01 0.62 -14.79
CA PHE A 68 9.64 0.44 -13.48
C PHE A 68 9.27 -0.90 -12.81
N PHE A 69 8.15 -1.51 -13.21
CA PHE A 69 7.62 -2.73 -12.61
C PHE A 69 7.35 -3.80 -13.68
N SER A 70 7.75 -5.04 -13.42
CA SER A 70 7.36 -6.17 -14.27
C SER A 70 5.84 -6.40 -14.20
N LYS A 71 5.23 -6.87 -15.29
CA LYS A 71 3.78 -7.18 -15.34
C LYS A 71 3.33 -8.11 -14.21
N ALA A 72 4.14 -9.12 -13.86
CA ALA A 72 3.85 -10.03 -12.77
C ALA A 72 3.74 -9.31 -11.41
N LYS A 73 4.70 -8.43 -11.10
CA LYS A 73 4.66 -7.64 -9.86
C LYS A 73 3.49 -6.65 -9.84
N LEU A 74 3.14 -6.08 -10.99
CA LEU A 74 1.98 -5.20 -11.13
C LEU A 74 0.67 -5.90 -10.78
N GLN A 75 0.48 -7.16 -11.20
CA GLN A 75 -0.71 -7.93 -10.85
C GLN A 75 -0.76 -8.26 -9.34
N GLU A 76 0.38 -8.61 -8.74
CA GLU A 76 0.46 -8.82 -7.29
C GLU A 76 0.09 -7.55 -6.51
N TYR A 77 0.62 -6.38 -6.89
CA TYR A 77 0.25 -5.11 -6.26
C TYR A 77 -1.21 -4.73 -6.51
N LYS A 78 -1.75 -5.04 -7.68
CA LYS A 78 -3.17 -4.82 -7.99
C LYS A 78 -4.06 -5.59 -7.03
N ALA A 79 -3.83 -6.89 -6.85
CA ALA A 79 -4.59 -7.72 -5.93
C ALA A 79 -4.51 -7.20 -4.48
N LEU A 80 -3.35 -6.68 -4.07
CA LEU A 80 -3.18 -6.06 -2.75
C LEU A 80 -3.96 -4.76 -2.60
N LEU A 81 -4.03 -3.94 -3.64
CA LEU A 81 -4.81 -2.70 -3.63
C LEU A 81 -6.33 -2.93 -3.63
N GLU A 82 -6.80 -4.10 -4.09
CA GLU A 82 -8.22 -4.50 -3.97
C GLU A 82 -8.58 -4.92 -2.54
N ASN A 83 -7.60 -5.34 -1.74
CA ASN A 83 -7.80 -5.76 -0.37
C ASN A 83 -7.64 -4.58 0.61
N ARG A 84 -8.76 -4.07 1.12
CA ARG A 84 -8.78 -2.93 2.07
C ARG A 84 -7.93 -3.15 3.33
N LYS A 85 -7.79 -4.41 3.79
CA LYS A 85 -6.96 -4.74 4.96
C LYS A 85 -5.47 -4.71 4.63
N ALA A 86 -5.10 -5.13 3.43
CA ALA A 86 -3.73 -5.01 2.93
C ALA A 86 -3.34 -3.53 2.75
N VAL A 87 -4.26 -2.70 2.26
CA VAL A 87 -4.06 -1.26 2.15
C VAL A 87 -3.95 -0.58 3.51
N ALA A 88 -4.85 -0.89 4.44
CA ALA A 88 -4.75 -0.36 5.81
C ALA A 88 -3.39 -0.71 6.44
N TYR A 89 -2.94 -1.96 6.26
CA TYR A 89 -1.63 -2.40 6.72
C TYR A 89 -0.47 -1.63 6.06
N LEU A 90 -0.56 -1.30 4.76
CA LEU A 90 0.42 -0.48 4.08
C LEU A 90 0.46 0.96 4.63
N VAL A 91 -0.71 1.56 4.91
CA VAL A 91 -0.81 2.91 5.48
C VAL A 91 -0.18 2.94 6.87
N GLU A 92 -0.42 1.94 7.71
CA GLU A 92 0.26 1.77 8.99
C GLU A 92 1.79 1.78 8.82
N LEU A 93 2.32 0.93 7.93
CA LEU A 93 3.76 0.84 7.66
C LEU A 93 4.37 2.15 7.12
N LEU A 94 3.59 2.95 6.39
CA LEU A 94 4.04 4.25 5.85
C LEU A 94 4.05 5.34 6.92
N ASN A 95 3.15 5.25 7.91
CA ASN A 95 3.05 6.20 9.02
C ASN A 95 3.94 5.83 10.21
N GLU A 96 4.52 4.62 10.25
CA GLU A 96 5.57 4.27 11.20
C GLU A 96 6.74 5.25 11.09
N GLU A 97 7.12 5.84 12.23
CA GLU A 97 8.33 6.66 12.34
C GLU A 97 9.52 5.84 11.83
N SER A 98 10.17 6.35 10.79
CA SER A 98 11.46 5.79 10.36
C SER A 98 12.45 6.05 11.49
N PRO A 99 13.27 5.07 11.90
CA PRO A 99 14.38 5.37 12.80
C PRO A 99 15.19 6.49 12.13
N ALA A 100 15.20 7.66 12.77
CA ALA A 100 15.97 8.79 12.29
C ALA A 100 17.39 8.28 12.06
N LYS A 101 17.91 8.45 10.84
CA LYS A 101 19.36 8.34 10.66
C LYS A 101 19.92 9.47 11.51
N GLU A 102 20.47 9.13 12.67
CA GLU A 102 21.28 10.05 13.46
C GLU A 102 22.39 10.57 12.55
N ASP A 103 22.25 11.80 12.08
CA ASP A 103 23.32 12.53 11.40
C ASP A 103 24.40 12.87 12.45
N THR A 104 25.18 11.86 12.85
CA THR A 104 26.44 12.04 13.56
C THR A 104 27.54 12.44 12.59
N ASP A 105 27.40 13.58 11.91
CA ASP A 105 28.54 14.24 11.25
C ASP A 105 28.37 15.77 11.25
N VAL A 106 28.08 16.35 12.42
CA VAL A 106 28.51 17.73 12.66
C VAL A 106 29.88 17.66 13.31
N LYS A 107 30.92 17.44 12.49
CA LYS A 107 32.29 17.82 12.87
C LYS A 107 32.27 19.30 13.25
N LYS A 108 32.29 19.59 14.55
CA LYS A 108 32.71 20.88 15.08
C LYS A 108 34.08 21.19 14.46
N ARG A 109 34.10 22.11 13.50
CA ARG A 109 35.35 22.73 13.07
C ARG A 109 35.91 23.56 14.25
N PRO A 110 37.25 23.63 14.36
CA PRO A 110 37.96 24.08 15.56
C PRO A 110 37.67 25.53 15.94
#